data_AF-A0A6M3IX92-F1
#
_entry.id   AF-A0A6M3IX92-F1
#
_cell.length_a   1.000
_cell.length_b   1.000
_cell.length_c   1.000
_cell.angle_alpha   90.00
_cell.angle_beta   90.00
_cell.angle_gamma   90.00
#
_symmetry.space_group_name_H-M   'P 1'
#
loop_
_entity.id
_entity.type
_entity.pdbx_description
1 polymer ?
#
loop_
_entity_poly.entity_id
_entity_poly.type
_entity_poly.pdbx_seq_one_letter_code
_entity_poly.pdbx_strand_id
1 'polypeptide(L)'
;MLEILRQDKDSKVLVVTPLLPTHSISKITKKTIKRNDTPITWISFSSNSNIPTNTQNGMNEYGLKHKLPQFIFMLDNDIELGRHMIDRMVNKLEGTPDYIAYCYCSFEFKGFINRTFSAINFDGTKLLQHNYISSNSLIKLSHLNKIGGLVTDAIYTRLLDWCLFLTFLKEGFIGIPCPEAHFIAHSKEDTISAGGLDDYKLKHSRVVYDFVSPIIEKFSKKSSS
;
A
#
# COMPACT_ATOMS: atom_id res chain seq x y z
N MET A 1 -12.60 7.29 -13.46
CA MET A 1 -12.20 7.13 -14.85
C MET A 1 -10.80 6.58 -14.88
N LEU A 2 -10.64 5.41 -15.49
CA LEU A 2 -9.36 4.75 -15.73
C LEU A 2 -8.58 5.47 -16.84
N GLU A 3 -7.28 5.63 -16.65
CA GLU A 3 -6.32 6.09 -17.66
C GLU A 3 -5.11 5.14 -17.66
N ILE A 4 -4.67 4.69 -18.83
CA ILE A 4 -3.45 3.88 -18.98
C ILE A 4 -2.30 4.83 -19.33
N LEU A 5 -1.33 4.94 -18.42
CA LEU A 5 -0.19 5.85 -18.53
C LEU A 5 1.06 5.21 -19.14
N ARG A 6 1.21 3.90 -18.92
CA ARG A 6 2.26 3.04 -19.47
C ARG A 6 1.74 1.61 -19.49
N GLN A 7 2.08 0.85 -20.52
CA GLN A 7 1.74 -0.57 -20.60
C GLN A 7 2.88 -1.31 -21.29
N ASP A 8 3.77 -1.88 -20.48
CA ASP A 8 4.85 -2.71 -21.00
C ASP A 8 4.33 -4.10 -21.36
N LYS A 9 4.97 -4.72 -22.35
CA LYS A 9 4.74 -6.14 -22.64
C LYS A 9 5.18 -6.98 -21.44
N ASP A 10 4.41 -8.03 -21.13
CA ASP A 10 4.72 -9.00 -20.07
C ASP A 10 4.92 -8.33 -18.70
N SER A 11 4.13 -7.29 -18.43
CA SER A 11 4.16 -6.54 -17.18
C SER A 11 4.06 -7.44 -15.95
N LYS A 12 5.03 -7.31 -15.04
CA LYS A 12 5.07 -8.03 -13.75
C LYS A 12 4.27 -7.33 -12.67
N VAL A 13 4.16 -6.00 -12.75
CA VAL A 13 3.51 -5.16 -11.75
C VAL A 13 2.43 -4.30 -12.40
N LEU A 14 1.24 -4.26 -11.79
CA LEU A 14 0.27 -3.20 -12.01
C LEU A 14 0.51 -2.11 -10.99
N VAL A 15 1.03 -0.98 -11.44
CA VAL A 15 1.12 0.25 -10.65
C VAL A 15 -0.20 0.99 -10.80
N VAL A 16 -0.83 1.34 -9.68
CA VAL A 16 -2.09 2.08 -9.65
C VAL A 16 -1.86 3.38 -8.88
N THR A 17 -2.07 4.51 -9.55
CA THR A 17 -2.10 5.81 -8.92
C THR A 17 -3.55 6.28 -8.75
N PRO A 18 -4.15 6.09 -7.57
CA PRO A 18 -5.49 6.58 -7.28
C PRO A 18 -5.51 8.11 -7.18
N LEU A 19 -6.55 8.74 -7.72
CA LEU A 19 -6.68 10.19 -7.76
C LEU A 19 -8.06 10.62 -7.26
N LEU A 20 -8.12 11.72 -6.50
CA LEU A 20 -9.35 12.51 -6.35
C LEU A 20 -9.49 13.43 -7.58
N PRO A 21 -10.67 14.03 -7.85
CA PRO A 21 -10.88 14.84 -9.06
C PRO A 21 -9.92 16.02 -9.20
N THR A 22 -9.46 16.57 -8.09
CA THR A 22 -8.51 17.70 -8.05
C THR A 22 -7.05 17.25 -8.05
N HIS A 23 -6.78 15.95 -7.93
CA HIS A 23 -5.42 15.43 -7.89
C HIS A 23 -4.85 15.32 -9.30
N SER A 24 -3.53 15.50 -9.38
CA SER A 24 -2.74 15.17 -10.55
C SER A 24 -1.48 14.43 -10.12
N ILE A 25 -0.94 13.60 -11.00
CA ILE A 25 0.32 12.91 -10.76
C ILE A 25 1.46 13.91 -10.93
N SER A 26 2.27 14.03 -9.88
CA SER A 26 3.37 14.99 -9.82
C SER A 26 4.40 14.73 -10.91
N LYS A 27 5.11 15.81 -11.31
CA LYS A 27 6.22 15.70 -12.27
C LYS A 27 7.33 14.78 -11.75
N ILE A 28 7.58 14.78 -10.44
CA ILE A 28 8.62 13.96 -9.83
C ILE A 28 8.25 12.47 -9.85
N THR A 29 6.99 12.12 -9.56
CA THR A 29 6.49 10.75 -9.67
C THR A 29 6.60 10.23 -11.11
N LYS A 30 6.13 11.02 -12.10
CA LYS A 30 6.26 10.70 -13.54
C LYS A 30 7.71 10.51 -13.98
N LYS A 31 8.65 11.28 -13.42
CA LYS A 31 10.08 11.17 -13.74
C LYS A 31 10.71 9.94 -13.09
N THR A 32 10.39 9.66 -11.83
CA THR A 32 11.08 8.66 -11.02
C THR A 32 10.58 7.24 -11.26
N ILE A 33 9.31 7.05 -11.60
CA ILE A 33 8.79 5.72 -11.96
C ILE A 33 9.51 5.10 -13.17
N LYS A 34 10.05 5.94 -14.07
CA LYS A 34 10.85 5.52 -15.24
C LYS A 34 12.23 4.97 -14.88
N ARG A 35 12.66 5.06 -13.61
CA ARG A 35 13.96 4.56 -13.12
C ARG A 35 13.90 3.10 -12.68
N ASN A 36 13.01 2.32 -13.27
CA ASN A 36 12.82 0.90 -13.00
C ASN A 36 12.85 0.14 -14.33
N ASP A 37 13.53 -1.00 -14.33
CA ASP A 37 13.71 -1.86 -15.50
C ASP A 37 12.63 -2.95 -15.57
N THR A 38 12.02 -3.28 -14.43
CA THR A 38 10.90 -4.23 -14.35
C THR A 38 9.75 -3.76 -15.26
N PRO A 39 9.23 -4.62 -16.15
CA PRO A 39 8.06 -4.30 -16.96
C PRO A 39 6.84 -3.99 -16.08
N ILE A 40 6.24 -2.82 -16.28
CA ILE A 40 5.06 -2.36 -15.55
C ILE A 40 3.92 -1.95 -16.47
N THR A 41 2.70 -2.21 -16.02
CA THR A 41 1.53 -1.44 -16.43
C THR A 41 1.31 -0.38 -15.37
N TRP A 42 1.24 0.89 -15.77
CA TRP A 42 0.89 1.99 -14.89
C TRP A 42 -0.43 2.60 -15.31
N ILE A 43 -1.40 2.58 -14.39
CA ILE A 43 -2.71 3.20 -14.57
C ILE A 43 -2.95 4.30 -13.54
N SER A 44 -3.80 5.25 -13.88
CA SER A 44 -4.46 6.12 -12.92
C SER A 44 -5.96 5.82 -12.89
N PHE A 45 -6.59 6.07 -11.74
CA PHE A 45 -8.04 6.03 -11.63
C PHE A 45 -8.53 7.18 -10.78
N SER A 46 -9.37 8.04 -11.38
CA SER A 46 -9.93 9.21 -10.70
C SER A 46 -11.42 9.08 -10.39
N SER A 47 -11.83 9.29 -9.14
CA SER A 47 -13.24 9.43 -8.76
C SER A 47 -13.40 10.18 -7.42
N ASN A 48 -14.64 10.45 -7.01
CA ASN A 48 -14.96 11.08 -5.72
C ASN A 48 -14.78 10.13 -4.51
N SER A 49 -14.50 8.85 -4.73
CA SER A 49 -14.28 7.88 -3.65
C SER A 49 -12.89 8.04 -3.02
N ASN A 50 -12.68 7.42 -1.85
CA ASN A 50 -11.38 7.44 -1.18
C ASN A 50 -10.29 6.70 -1.98
N ILE A 51 -9.04 6.93 -1.58
CA ILE A 51 -7.83 6.43 -2.25
C ILE A 51 -7.84 4.90 -2.44
N PRO A 52 -8.04 4.05 -1.41
CA PRO A 52 -8.13 2.60 -1.60
C PRO A 52 -9.27 2.15 -2.52
N THR A 53 -10.43 2.82 -2.46
CA THR A 53 -11.56 2.53 -3.36
C THR A 53 -11.19 2.83 -4.80
N ASN A 54 -10.52 3.95 -5.05
CA ASN A 54 -10.04 4.31 -6.39
C ASN A 54 -9.00 3.31 -6.90
N THR A 55 -8.12 2.81 -6.03
CA THR A 55 -7.18 1.74 -6.38
C THR A 55 -7.91 0.46 -6.78
N GLN A 56 -8.85 -0.01 -5.95
CA GLN A 56 -9.62 -1.22 -6.23
C GLN A 56 -10.44 -1.09 -7.53
N ASN A 57 -11.08 0.05 -7.75
CA ASN A 57 -11.84 0.31 -8.97
C ASN A 57 -10.95 0.36 -10.21
N GLY A 58 -9.77 0.97 -10.12
CA GLY A 58 -8.78 0.97 -11.20
C GLY A 58 -8.32 -0.44 -11.58
N MET A 59 -8.04 -1.27 -10.57
CA MET A 59 -7.70 -2.68 -10.78
C MET A 59 -8.85 -3.45 -11.44
N ASN A 60 -10.08 -3.28 -10.93
CA ASN A 60 -11.26 -3.96 -11.45
C ASN A 60 -11.53 -3.55 -12.91
N GLU A 61 -11.55 -2.25 -13.22
CA GLU A 61 -11.83 -1.76 -14.58
C GLU A 61 -10.76 -2.21 -15.57
N TYR A 62 -9.48 -2.15 -15.19
CA TYR A 62 -8.41 -2.67 -16.02
C TYR A 62 -8.54 -4.20 -16.21
N GLY A 63 -8.86 -4.92 -15.14
CA GLY A 63 -9.06 -6.37 -15.12
C GLY A 63 -10.21 -6.88 -16.00
N LEU A 64 -11.21 -6.05 -16.31
CA LEU A 64 -12.28 -6.39 -17.25
C LEU A 64 -11.80 -6.55 -18.69
N LYS A 65 -10.69 -5.89 -19.05
CA LYS A 65 -10.17 -5.83 -20.43
C LYS A 65 -8.81 -6.47 -20.58
N HIS A 66 -8.08 -6.65 -19.48
CA HIS A 66 -6.69 -7.07 -19.48
C HIS A 66 -6.41 -8.06 -18.36
N LYS A 67 -5.46 -8.96 -18.59
CA LYS A 67 -4.93 -9.82 -17.52
C LYS A 67 -4.19 -8.96 -16.51
N LEU A 68 -4.53 -9.11 -15.23
CA LEU A 68 -3.79 -8.45 -14.14
C LEU A 68 -2.40 -9.09 -13.96
N PRO A 69 -1.34 -8.27 -13.85
CA PRO A 69 0.00 -8.71 -13.44
C PRO A 69 0.03 -9.43 -12.09
N GLN A 70 1.13 -10.14 -11.81
CA GLN A 70 1.31 -10.90 -10.57
C GLN A 70 1.33 -10.03 -9.32
N PHE A 71 1.85 -8.81 -9.43
CA PHE A 71 1.99 -7.88 -8.32
C PHE A 71 1.16 -6.60 -8.54
N ILE A 72 0.68 -6.04 -7.44
CA ILE A 72 0.06 -4.71 -7.38
C ILE A 72 0.98 -3.78 -6.59
N PHE A 73 1.12 -2.54 -7.06
CA PHE A 73 1.81 -1.49 -6.33
C PHE A 73 0.93 -0.23 -6.31
N MET A 74 0.47 0.16 -5.13
CA MET A 74 -0.23 1.43 -4.98
C MET A 74 0.81 2.54 -4.90
N LEU A 75 0.68 3.53 -5.78
CA LEU A 75 1.63 4.63 -5.88
C LEU A 75 0.90 5.95 -5.65
N ASP A 76 1.15 6.57 -4.49
CA ASP A 76 0.60 7.90 -4.21
C ASP A 76 1.11 8.92 -5.24
N ASN A 77 0.28 9.92 -5.53
CA ASN A 77 0.44 10.79 -6.71
C ASN A 77 1.61 11.80 -6.61
N ASP A 78 2.27 11.90 -5.46
CA ASP A 78 3.32 12.85 -5.13
C ASP A 78 4.60 12.21 -4.57
N ILE A 79 4.76 10.90 -4.78
CA ILE A 79 5.95 10.16 -4.34
C ILE A 79 7.12 10.33 -5.30
N GLU A 80 8.29 10.58 -4.75
CA GLU A 80 9.57 10.44 -5.44
C GLU A 80 10.15 9.06 -5.17
N LEU A 81 10.14 8.19 -6.19
CA LEU A 81 10.69 6.85 -6.06
C LEU A 81 12.22 6.88 -6.08
N GLY A 82 12.83 6.12 -5.17
CA GLY A 82 14.24 5.78 -5.23
C GLY A 82 14.57 5.04 -6.54
N ARG A 83 15.83 5.12 -6.95
CA ARG A 83 16.29 4.42 -8.17
C ARG A 83 16.12 2.91 -8.00
N HIS A 84 15.54 2.23 -8.98
CA HIS A 84 15.27 0.79 -8.96
C HIS A 84 14.40 0.33 -7.78
N MET A 85 13.55 1.20 -7.23
CA MET A 85 12.71 0.87 -6.08
C MET A 85 11.80 -0.34 -6.37
N ILE A 86 11.07 -0.32 -7.49
CA ILE A 86 10.16 -1.41 -7.87
C ILE A 86 10.96 -2.67 -8.20
N ASP A 87 12.10 -2.53 -8.90
CA ASP A 87 12.97 -3.66 -9.23
C ASP A 87 13.44 -4.39 -7.97
N ARG A 88 13.90 -3.64 -6.97
CA ARG A 88 14.36 -4.19 -5.69
C ARG A 88 13.23 -4.90 -4.95
N MET A 89 12.04 -4.29 -4.92
CA MET A 89 10.89 -4.89 -4.25
C MET A 89 10.38 -6.16 -4.95
N VAL A 90 10.37 -6.18 -6.29
CA VAL A 90 10.01 -7.36 -7.08
C VAL A 90 11.03 -8.47 -6.85
N ASN A 91 12.32 -8.19 -6.96
CA ASN A 91 13.37 -9.16 -6.70
C ASN A 91 13.33 -9.72 -5.27
N LYS A 92 12.91 -8.92 -4.30
CA LYS A 92 12.77 -9.35 -2.90
C LYS A 92 11.54 -10.24 -2.68
N LEU A 93 10.44 -9.99 -3.40
CA LEU A 93 9.16 -10.66 -3.20
C LEU A 93 8.96 -11.88 -4.10
N GLU A 94 9.57 -11.89 -5.28
CA GLU A 94 9.52 -13.00 -6.25
C GLU A 94 10.18 -14.25 -5.65
N GLY A 95 9.54 -15.42 -5.82
CA GLY A 95 10.04 -16.69 -5.28
C GLY A 95 9.96 -16.84 -3.75
N THR A 96 9.47 -15.84 -3.01
CA THR A 96 9.26 -15.98 -1.56
C THR A 96 8.18 -17.01 -1.21
N PRO A 97 8.26 -17.65 -0.02
CA PRO A 97 7.22 -18.55 0.46
C PRO A 97 5.80 -17.97 0.39
N ASP A 98 4.78 -18.84 0.31
CA ASP A 98 3.38 -18.42 0.15
C ASP A 98 2.89 -17.57 1.36
N TYR A 99 3.42 -17.79 2.56
CA TYR A 99 3.04 -16.96 3.73
C TYR A 99 3.56 -15.50 3.66
N ILE A 100 4.45 -15.17 2.73
CA ILE A 100 4.89 -13.80 2.46
C ILE A 100 3.97 -13.17 1.40
N ALA A 101 3.15 -12.20 1.78
CA ALA A 101 2.16 -11.60 0.87
C ALA A 101 2.61 -10.29 0.22
N TYR A 102 3.49 -9.53 0.87
CA TYR A 102 3.87 -8.20 0.40
C TYR A 102 5.30 -7.83 0.80
N CYS A 103 5.85 -6.85 0.09
CA CYS A 103 7.17 -6.27 0.32
C CYS A 103 7.01 -4.77 0.59
N TYR A 104 7.67 -4.26 1.63
CA TYR A 104 7.61 -2.86 2.03
C TYR A 104 9.03 -2.29 2.18
N CYS A 105 9.14 -0.97 2.08
CA CYS A 105 10.42 -0.30 1.95
C CYS A 105 10.58 0.88 2.91
N SER A 106 11.80 1.40 3.00
CA SER A 106 12.08 2.58 3.81
C SER A 106 11.47 3.82 3.15
N PHE A 107 11.15 4.85 3.93
CA PHE A 107 10.72 6.12 3.35
C PHE A 107 11.11 7.30 4.21
N GLU A 108 11.08 8.48 3.62
CA GLU A 108 11.26 9.72 4.35
C GLU A 108 10.17 10.73 4.01
N PHE A 109 9.73 11.46 5.03
CA PHE A 109 9.09 12.74 4.83
C PHE A 109 10.17 13.79 4.65
N LYS A 110 10.00 14.64 3.63
CA LYS A 110 10.85 15.78 3.34
C LYS A 110 9.99 17.04 3.19
N GLY A 111 10.48 18.18 3.64
CA GLY A 111 9.77 19.46 3.56
C GLY A 111 9.39 19.98 4.95
N PHE A 112 8.08 20.13 5.20
CA PHE A 112 7.59 20.61 6.50
C PHE A 112 7.94 19.64 7.64
N ILE A 113 7.75 18.34 7.41
CA ILE A 113 8.22 17.24 8.27
C ILE A 113 9.47 16.67 7.62
N ASN A 114 10.54 16.51 8.41
CA ASN A 114 11.75 15.82 8.01
C ASN A 114 11.96 14.61 8.92
N ARG A 115 11.62 13.42 8.43
CA ARG A 115 11.67 12.18 9.23
C ARG A 115 11.88 10.98 8.33
N THR A 116 12.83 10.12 8.70
CA THR A 116 13.10 8.86 8.00
C THR A 116 12.50 7.68 8.78
N PHE A 117 11.99 6.70 8.05
CA PHE A 117 11.42 5.46 8.53
C PHE A 117 12.12 4.31 7.82
N SER A 118 12.84 3.48 8.57
CA SER A 118 13.49 2.29 8.03
C SER A 118 12.51 1.13 7.86
N ALA A 119 12.65 0.36 6.80
CA ALA A 119 12.00 -0.95 6.67
C ALA A 119 12.62 -1.94 7.67
N ILE A 120 12.01 -2.05 8.84
CA ILE A 120 12.38 -3.03 9.88
C ILE A 120 11.88 -4.43 9.54
N ASN A 121 12.38 -5.46 10.23
CA ASN A 121 11.82 -6.80 10.14
C ASN A 121 10.34 -6.81 10.54
N PHE A 122 9.56 -7.68 9.89
CA PHE A 122 8.14 -7.80 10.19
C PHE A 122 7.94 -8.26 11.64
N ASP A 123 7.12 -7.49 12.34
CA ASP A 123 6.70 -7.73 13.71
C ASP A 123 5.17 -7.60 13.76
N GLY A 124 4.49 -8.73 13.95
CA GLY A 124 3.03 -8.78 14.06
C GLY A 124 2.52 -8.13 15.34
N THR A 125 3.26 -8.23 16.45
CA THR A 125 2.90 -7.59 17.72
C THR A 125 2.96 -6.08 17.58
N LYS A 126 4.00 -5.56 16.92
CA LYS A 126 4.09 -4.13 16.62
C LYS A 126 2.98 -3.67 15.69
N LEU A 127 2.64 -4.48 14.67
CA LEU A 127 1.56 -4.17 13.74
C LEU A 127 0.21 -4.10 14.46
N LEU A 128 -0.03 -4.91 15.49
CA LEU A 128 -1.25 -4.84 16.31
C LEU A 128 -1.33 -3.56 17.15
N GLN A 129 -0.20 -2.90 17.40
CA GLN A 129 -0.14 -1.66 18.19
C GLN A 129 -0.23 -0.39 17.33
N HIS A 130 0.44 -0.37 16.18
CA HIS A 130 0.41 0.76 15.25
C HIS A 130 0.89 0.35 13.85
N ASN A 131 0.48 1.12 12.84
CA ASN A 131 0.99 0.93 11.50
C ASN A 131 2.45 1.42 11.38
N TYR A 132 3.33 0.56 10.87
CA TYR A 132 4.70 0.92 10.48
C TYR A 132 5.00 0.61 9.00
N ILE A 133 3.98 0.19 8.25
CA ILE A 133 4.09 -0.26 6.87
C ILE A 133 3.39 0.76 5.97
N SER A 134 4.10 1.28 4.97
CA SER A 134 3.54 2.26 4.05
C SER A 134 2.56 1.65 3.06
N SER A 135 1.54 2.42 2.68
CA SER A 135 0.68 2.21 1.51
C SER A 135 1.46 1.90 0.21
N ASN A 136 2.64 2.48 0.04
CA ASN A 136 3.54 2.26 -1.11
C ASN A 136 4.33 0.94 -0.95
N SER A 137 3.59 -0.16 -0.76
CA SER A 137 4.09 -1.53 -0.67
C SER A 137 3.74 -2.34 -1.92
N LEU A 138 4.59 -3.30 -2.28
CA LEU A 138 4.35 -4.23 -3.39
C LEU A 138 3.62 -5.47 -2.86
N ILE A 139 2.48 -5.80 -3.43
CA ILE A 139 1.58 -6.84 -2.92
C ILE A 139 1.42 -7.96 -3.96
N LYS A 140 1.49 -9.23 -3.55
CA LYS A 140 1.10 -10.37 -4.40
C LYS A 140 -0.40 -10.30 -4.66
N LEU A 141 -0.81 -10.19 -5.93
CA LEU A 141 -2.22 -10.11 -6.29
C LEU A 141 -3.02 -11.32 -5.79
N SER A 142 -2.44 -12.52 -5.86
CA SER A 142 -3.07 -13.74 -5.34
C SER A 142 -3.44 -13.63 -3.86
N HIS A 143 -2.61 -12.99 -3.06
CA HIS A 143 -2.82 -12.81 -1.63
C HIS A 143 -3.84 -11.73 -1.34
N LEU A 144 -3.79 -10.62 -2.09
CA LEU A 144 -4.82 -9.59 -2.02
C LEU A 144 -6.21 -10.16 -2.33
N ASN A 145 -6.31 -11.05 -3.32
CA ASN A 145 -7.57 -11.74 -3.63
C ASN A 145 -8.01 -12.69 -2.51
N LYS A 146 -7.10 -13.43 -1.87
CA LYS A 146 -7.40 -14.33 -0.74
C LYS A 146 -8.03 -13.57 0.44
N ILE A 147 -7.61 -12.32 0.69
CA ILE A 147 -8.14 -11.48 1.77
C ILE A 147 -9.37 -10.64 1.36
N GLY A 148 -9.87 -10.79 0.13
CA GLY A 148 -11.06 -10.09 -0.36
C GLY A 148 -10.83 -8.70 -0.95
N GLY A 149 -9.58 -8.32 -1.22
CA GLY A 149 -9.22 -7.03 -1.81
C GLY A 149 -8.79 -5.97 -0.78
N LEU A 150 -8.83 -4.70 -1.20
CA LEU A 150 -8.47 -3.58 -0.33
C LEU A 150 -9.58 -3.26 0.68
N VAL A 151 -9.20 -2.78 1.87
CA VAL A 151 -10.14 -2.19 2.81
C VAL A 151 -10.53 -0.80 2.30
N THR A 152 -11.82 -0.59 2.08
CA THR A 152 -12.36 0.61 1.40
C THR A 152 -13.34 1.41 2.25
N ASP A 153 -13.75 0.89 3.41
CA ASP A 153 -14.77 1.52 4.23
C ASP A 153 -14.31 2.88 4.80
N ALA A 154 -15.06 3.92 4.49
CA ALA A 154 -14.77 5.29 4.89
C ALA A 154 -14.73 5.48 6.42
N ILE A 155 -15.32 4.58 7.21
CA ILE A 155 -15.24 4.66 8.67
C ILE A 155 -13.81 4.52 9.21
N TYR A 156 -12.88 3.96 8.43
CA TYR A 156 -11.45 3.85 8.78
C TYR A 156 -10.55 4.83 8.03
N THR A 157 -11.11 5.85 7.37
CA THR A 157 -10.34 6.83 6.57
C THR A 157 -9.15 7.37 7.36
N ARG A 158 -7.95 7.37 6.75
CA ARG A 158 -6.60 7.63 7.33
C ARG A 158 -5.88 6.43 7.94
N LEU A 159 -6.56 5.33 8.20
CA LEU A 159 -6.00 4.09 8.76
C LEU A 159 -6.23 2.87 7.84
N LEU A 160 -6.63 3.10 6.59
CA LEU A 160 -7.00 2.03 5.65
C LEU A 160 -5.82 1.13 5.27
N ASP A 161 -4.62 1.69 5.21
CA ASP A 161 -3.36 0.95 5.06
C ASP A 161 -3.12 0.02 6.25
N TRP A 162 -3.34 0.52 7.47
CA TRP A 162 -3.23 -0.31 8.67
C TRP A 162 -4.21 -1.47 8.65
N CYS A 163 -5.49 -1.19 8.34
CA CYS A 163 -6.52 -2.21 8.22
C CYS A 163 -6.13 -3.30 7.21
N LEU A 164 -5.60 -2.92 6.04
CA LEU A 164 -5.15 -3.84 5.02
C LEU A 164 -4.09 -4.83 5.55
N PHE A 165 -3.05 -4.31 6.21
CA PHE A 165 -1.99 -5.18 6.74
C PHE A 165 -2.46 -6.04 7.91
N LEU A 166 -3.40 -5.54 8.72
CA LEU A 166 -4.07 -6.35 9.75
C LEU A 166 -4.91 -7.48 9.13
N THR A 167 -5.59 -7.25 8.00
CA THR A 167 -6.30 -8.32 7.28
C THR A 167 -5.35 -9.39 6.76
N PHE A 168 -4.18 -9.01 6.22
CA PHE A 168 -3.14 -9.99 5.88
C PHE A 168 -2.70 -10.80 7.10
N LEU A 169 -2.40 -10.14 8.22
CA LEU A 169 -1.97 -10.81 9.45
C LEU A 169 -3.04 -11.78 9.99
N LYS A 170 -4.32 -11.38 9.92
CA LYS A 170 -5.46 -12.23 10.32
C LYS A 170 -5.47 -13.55 9.55
N GLU A 171 -5.12 -13.52 8.26
CA GLU A 171 -5.04 -14.71 7.40
C GLU A 171 -3.68 -15.44 7.47
N GLY A 172 -2.78 -15.01 8.36
CA GLY A 172 -1.46 -15.63 8.54
C GLY A 172 -0.41 -15.19 7.52
N PHE A 173 -0.72 -14.16 6.72
CA PHE A 173 0.23 -13.57 5.80
C PHE A 173 1.04 -12.45 6.46
N ILE A 174 2.32 -12.40 6.10
CA ILE A 174 3.24 -11.38 6.61
C ILE A 174 3.93 -10.62 5.48
N GLY A 175 4.58 -9.51 5.84
CA GLY A 175 5.41 -8.74 4.94
C GLY A 175 6.89 -9.12 5.03
N ILE A 176 7.65 -8.77 3.99
CA ILE A 176 9.12 -8.80 4.00
C ILE A 176 9.67 -7.37 3.78
N PRO A 177 10.62 -6.88 4.60
CA PRO A 177 11.24 -5.58 4.34
C PRO A 177 12.23 -5.65 3.16
N CYS A 178 12.29 -4.57 2.41
CA CYS A 178 13.34 -4.29 1.42
C CYS A 178 14.01 -2.95 1.78
N PRO A 179 15.02 -2.97 2.67
CA PRO A 179 15.70 -1.75 3.11
C PRO A 179 16.48 -1.07 1.98
N GLU A 180 16.80 -1.78 0.90
CA GLU A 180 17.44 -1.23 -0.29
C GLU A 180 16.47 -0.40 -1.13
N ALA A 181 15.16 -0.68 -1.08
CA ALA A 181 14.15 0.15 -1.71
C ALA A 181 13.82 1.35 -0.80
N HIS A 182 13.55 2.51 -1.40
CA HIS A 182 13.10 3.69 -0.67
C HIS A 182 12.30 4.64 -1.54
N PHE A 183 11.52 5.51 -0.90
CA PHE A 183 10.89 6.67 -1.53
C PHE A 183 10.86 7.90 -0.61
N ILE A 184 10.58 9.06 -1.21
CA ILE A 184 10.41 10.33 -0.51
C ILE A 184 8.97 10.80 -0.69
N ALA A 185 8.30 11.09 0.41
CA ALA A 185 7.01 11.77 0.44
C ALA A 185 7.23 13.26 0.78
N HIS A 186 6.82 14.14 -0.13
CA HIS A 186 7.00 15.58 0.04
C HIS A 186 5.86 16.16 0.89
N SER A 187 6.16 16.46 2.16
CA SER A 187 5.20 17.03 3.11
C SER A 187 5.04 18.54 2.89
N LYS A 188 3.79 19.01 2.89
CA LYS A 188 3.43 20.44 2.85
C LYS A 188 2.67 20.83 4.10
N GLU A 189 2.74 22.09 4.50
CA GLU A 189 2.05 22.64 5.67
C GLU A 189 0.53 22.37 5.67
N ASP A 190 -0.07 22.34 4.48
CA ASP A 190 -1.52 22.17 4.27
C ASP A 190 -1.97 20.71 4.00
N THR A 191 -1.05 19.74 4.07
CA THR A 191 -1.40 18.33 3.75
C THR A 191 -2.22 17.68 4.87
N ILE A 192 -3.15 16.80 4.45
CA ILE A 192 -4.31 16.19 5.14
C ILE A 192 -3.98 15.34 6.39
N SER A 193 -2.83 15.57 7.03
CA SER A 193 -2.59 15.14 8.41
C SER A 193 -3.46 15.90 9.43
N ALA A 194 -4.17 16.95 8.99
CA ALA A 194 -4.97 17.87 9.81
C ALA A 194 -6.43 17.44 10.08
N GLY A 195 -6.74 16.15 10.11
CA GLY A 195 -8.00 15.72 10.76
C GLY A 195 -7.87 15.85 12.28
N GLY A 196 -8.93 16.30 12.96
CA GLY A 196 -8.91 16.52 14.40
C GLY A 196 -8.46 15.29 15.19
N LEU A 197 -7.75 15.52 16.31
CA LEU A 197 -7.24 14.44 17.17
C LEU A 197 -8.34 13.47 17.62
N ASP A 198 -9.57 13.97 17.80
CA ASP A 198 -10.71 13.16 18.23
C ASP A 198 -11.23 12.23 17.13
N ASP A 199 -11.26 12.69 15.88
CA ASP A 199 -11.59 11.84 14.72
C ASP A 199 -10.56 10.70 14.58
N TYR A 200 -9.27 11.02 14.75
CA TYR A 200 -8.22 10.01 14.74
C TYR A 200 -8.41 8.98 15.87
N LYS A 201 -8.64 9.43 17.12
CA LYS A 201 -8.86 8.54 18.26
C LYS A 201 -10.07 7.62 18.04
N LEU A 202 -11.19 8.17 17.57
CA LEU A 202 -12.39 7.39 17.28
C LEU A 202 -12.11 6.28 16.26
N LYS A 203 -11.45 6.64 15.15
CA LYS A 203 -11.11 5.67 14.09
C LYS A 203 -10.11 4.64 14.58
N HIS A 204 -9.11 5.05 15.35
CA HIS A 204 -8.16 4.12 15.96
C HIS A 204 -8.87 3.10 16.86
N SER A 205 -9.78 3.54 17.73
CA SER A 205 -10.58 2.65 18.58
C SER A 205 -11.39 1.65 17.75
N ARG A 206 -11.95 2.08 16.62
CA ARG A 206 -12.64 1.17 15.68
C ARG A 206 -11.70 0.15 15.07
N VAL A 207 -10.54 0.55 14.56
CA VAL A 207 -9.54 -0.39 14.02
C VAL A 207 -9.12 -1.42 15.08
N VAL A 208 -8.92 -0.97 16.32
CA VAL A 208 -8.61 -1.89 17.43
C VAL A 208 -9.74 -2.90 17.63
N TYR A 209 -10.98 -2.44 17.69
CA TYR A 209 -12.14 -3.31 17.91
C TYR A 209 -12.40 -4.28 16.73
N ASP A 210 -12.40 -3.78 15.50
CA ASP A 210 -12.82 -4.52 14.31
C ASP A 210 -11.70 -5.41 13.72
N PHE A 211 -10.43 -5.05 13.92
CA PHE A 211 -9.28 -5.76 13.34
C PHE A 211 -8.35 -6.36 14.38
N VAL A 212 -7.93 -5.60 15.40
CA VAL A 212 -6.91 -6.06 16.36
C VAL A 212 -7.46 -7.11 17.32
N SER A 213 -8.59 -6.82 17.97
CA SER A 213 -9.19 -7.73 18.96
C SER A 213 -9.49 -9.14 18.39
N PRO A 214 -10.10 -9.28 17.19
CA PRO A 214 -10.34 -10.59 16.60
C PRO A 214 -9.06 -11.37 16.29
N ILE A 215 -7.96 -10.68 15.95
CA ILE A 215 -6.67 -11.31 15.70
C ILE A 215 -6.09 -11.85 17.02
N ILE A 216 -6.11 -11.06 18.08
CA ILE A 216 -5.64 -11.47 19.41
C ILE A 216 -6.45 -12.68 19.90
N GLU A 217 -7.77 -12.63 19.81
CA GLU A 217 -8.63 -13.75 20.21
C GLU A 217 -8.33 -15.03 19.43
N LYS A 218 -8.10 -14.92 18.11
CA LYS A 218 -7.75 -16.05 17.24
C LYS A 218 -6.42 -16.69 17.65
N PHE A 219 -5.42 -15.89 18.01
CA PHE A 219 -4.11 -16.39 18.43
C PHE A 219 -4.14 -16.98 19.85
N SER A 220 -4.85 -16.35 20.79
CA SER A 220 -5.01 -16.88 22.15
C SER A 220 -5.65 -18.26 22.17
N LYS A 221 -6.65 -18.51 21.32
CA LYS A 221 -7.31 -19.83 21.22
C LYS A 221 -6.39 -20.93 20.68
N LYS A 222 -5.47 -20.61 19.78
CA LYS A 222 -4.50 -21.59 19.23
C LYS A 222 -3.42 -22.01 20.22
N SER A 223 -3.11 -21.18 21.20
CA SER A 223 -2.13 -21.51 22.25
C SER A 223 -2.69 -22.40 23.35
N SER A 224 -4.01 -22.60 23.39
CA SER A 224 -4.70 -23.44 24.39
C SER A 224 -5.14 -24.81 23.86
N SER A 225 -4.81 -25.13 22.61
CA SER A 225 -5.12 -26.40 21.92
C SER A 225 -3.84 -27.15 21.59
#